data_AF-A0A8H4ANX4-F1
#
_entry.id   AF-A0A8H4ANX4-F1
#
_cell.length_a   1.000
_cell.length_b   1.000
_cell.length_c   1.000
_cell.angle_alpha   90.00
_cell.angle_beta   90.00
_cell.angle_gamma   90.00
#
_symmetry.space_group_name_H-M   'P 1'
#
loop_
_entity.id
_entity.type
_entity.pdbx_description
1 polymer ?
#
loop_
_entity_poly.entity_id
_entity_poly.type
_entity_poly.pdbx_seq_one_letter_code
_entity_poly.pdbx_strand_id
1 'polypeptide(L)'
;MNHLLILTFTFLAFFFVTTFSGELIPYTMIYPLPFKLKKEGDNKLFVDIRWSGIDEPEDALIIERLTCFSHAVTIDGPYEKHGKFGDRKTQYELIIHRKNVQVKCQFRVTDISSFVVSFVFRT
;
A
#
# COMPACT_ATOMS: atom_id res chain seq x y z
N MET A 1 43.23 -20.60 -34.82
CA MET A 1 41.98 -20.03 -34.27
C MET A 1 41.98 -18.55 -34.62
N ASN A 2 40.99 -18.08 -35.37
CA ASN A 2 41.07 -16.80 -36.09
C ASN A 2 40.93 -15.63 -35.10
N HIS A 3 42.02 -14.91 -34.80
CA HIS A 3 42.04 -13.81 -33.82
C HIS A 3 40.95 -12.76 -34.07
N LEU A 4 40.61 -12.54 -35.35
CA LEU A 4 39.54 -11.64 -35.77
C LEU A 4 38.16 -12.05 -35.22
N LEU A 5 37.86 -13.35 -35.19
CA LEU A 5 36.60 -13.91 -34.69
C LEU A 5 36.45 -13.71 -33.18
N ILE A 6 37.56 -13.89 -32.45
CA ILE A 6 37.60 -13.68 -31.00
C ILE A 6 37.36 -12.19 -30.69
N LEU A 7 37.99 -11.29 -31.44
CA LEU A 7 37.89 -9.85 -31.27
C LEU A 7 36.47 -9.33 -31.59
N THR A 8 35.85 -9.84 -32.65
CA THR A 8 34.44 -9.51 -32.95
C THR A 8 33.50 -10.04 -31.88
N PHE A 9 33.76 -11.22 -31.33
CA PHE A 9 32.92 -11.82 -30.29
C PHE A 9 33.01 -11.05 -28.97
N THR A 10 34.22 -10.65 -28.54
CA THR A 10 34.38 -9.82 -27.35
C THR A 10 33.77 -8.43 -27.53
N PHE A 11 33.90 -7.82 -28.70
CA PHE A 11 33.27 -6.51 -28.97
C PHE A 11 31.74 -6.59 -28.93
N LEU A 12 31.14 -7.60 -29.58
CA LEU A 12 29.69 -7.82 -29.55
C LEU A 12 29.18 -8.12 -28.13
N ALA A 13 29.89 -8.98 -27.38
CA ALA A 13 29.53 -9.29 -26.01
C ALA A 13 29.58 -8.05 -25.11
N PHE A 14 30.62 -7.22 -25.24
CA PHE A 14 30.75 -5.98 -24.46
C PHE A 14 29.64 -4.98 -24.83
N PHE A 15 29.37 -4.80 -26.12
CA PHE A 15 28.31 -3.90 -26.59
C PHE A 15 26.92 -4.35 -26.09
N PHE A 16 26.65 -5.66 -26.10
CA PHE A 16 25.40 -6.22 -25.59
C PHE A 16 25.25 -6.00 -24.09
N VAL A 17 26.31 -6.23 -23.31
CA VAL A 17 26.28 -5.96 -21.86
C VAL A 17 26.02 -4.48 -21.58
N THR A 18 26.66 -3.55 -22.29
CA THR A 18 26.49 -2.11 -22.05
C THR A 18 25.15 -1.54 -22.52
N THR A 19 24.56 -2.12 -23.57
CA THR A 19 23.28 -1.62 -24.13
C THR A 19 22.06 -2.16 -23.41
N PHE A 20 22.17 -3.37 -22.84
CA PHE A 20 21.08 -4.01 -22.11
C PHE A 20 21.21 -3.91 -20.58
N SER A 21 22.28 -3.32 -20.05
CA SER A 21 22.44 -3.02 -18.62
C SER A 21 21.69 -1.75 -18.19
N GLY A 22 20.46 -1.56 -18.63
CA GLY A 22 19.63 -0.46 -18.13
C GLY A 22 19.32 -0.67 -16.65
N GLU A 23 19.66 0.29 -15.79
CA GLU A 23 19.25 0.28 -14.39
C GLU A 23 17.72 0.35 -14.31
N LEU A 24 17.10 -0.63 -13.64
CA LEU A 24 15.68 -0.61 -13.34
C LEU A 24 15.45 0.39 -12.20
N ILE A 25 14.96 1.57 -12.54
CA ILE A 25 14.59 2.60 -11.55
C ILE A 25 13.16 2.30 -11.07
N PRO A 26 12.93 2.07 -9.76
CA PRO A 26 11.58 1.93 -9.23
C PRO A 26 10.82 3.25 -9.44
N TYR A 27 9.73 3.20 -10.21
CA TYR A 27 9.03 4.38 -10.71
C TYR A 27 8.18 5.06 -9.62
N THR A 28 7.45 4.29 -8.82
CA THR A 28 6.59 4.83 -7.76
C THR A 28 6.24 3.74 -6.77
N MET A 29 6.19 4.07 -5.47
CA MET A 29 5.79 3.11 -4.45
C MET A 29 5.06 3.79 -3.30
N ILE A 30 3.88 3.30 -2.98
CA ILE A 30 3.13 3.64 -1.77
C ILE A 30 3.30 2.50 -0.75
N TYR A 31 3.51 2.84 0.52
CA TYR A 31 3.61 1.85 1.59
C TYR A 31 2.87 2.29 2.86
N PRO A 32 2.33 1.33 3.64
CA PRO A 32 1.62 1.63 4.87
C PRO A 32 2.58 2.09 5.96
N LEU A 33 2.12 3.03 6.79
CA LEU A 33 2.71 3.32 8.09
C LEU A 33 1.91 2.60 9.20
N PRO A 34 2.44 2.47 10.42
CA PRO A 34 1.72 1.86 11.53
C PRO A 34 0.35 2.52 11.76
N PHE A 35 -0.71 1.72 11.76
CA PHE A 35 -2.07 2.17 12.09
C PHE A 35 -2.20 2.43 13.58
N LYS A 36 -3.21 3.21 13.98
CA LYS A 36 -3.56 3.42 15.38
C LYS A 36 -5.03 3.13 15.58
N LEU A 37 -5.34 2.43 16.67
CA LEU A 37 -6.71 2.20 17.13
C LEU A 37 -6.97 3.11 18.32
N LYS A 38 -8.09 3.83 18.28
CA LYS A 38 -8.53 4.69 19.38
C LYS A 38 -9.95 4.34 19.75
N LYS A 39 -10.15 3.87 20.98
CA LYS A 39 -11.49 3.60 21.50
C LYS A 39 -12.13 4.92 21.94
N GLU A 40 -13.37 5.16 21.54
CA GLU A 40 -14.18 6.27 22.04
C GLU A 40 -15.42 5.69 22.74
N GLY A 41 -15.41 5.74 24.07
CA GLY A 41 -16.44 5.06 24.86
C GLY A 41 -16.42 3.54 24.67
N ASP A 42 -17.60 2.94 24.69
CA ASP A 42 -17.73 1.49 24.79
C ASP A 42 -18.00 0.77 23.47
N ASN A 43 -18.61 1.47 22.52
CA ASN A 43 -19.12 0.88 21.28
C ASN A 43 -18.54 1.56 20.02
N LYS A 44 -17.61 2.51 20.15
CA LYS A 44 -16.98 3.17 19.01
C LYS A 44 -15.47 3.00 19.05
N LEU A 45 -14.89 2.82 17.87
CA LEU A 45 -13.46 2.66 17.64
C LEU A 45 -13.06 3.40 16.37
N PHE A 46 -12.03 4.23 16.44
CA PHE A 46 -11.43 4.85 15.26
C PHE A 46 -10.19 4.08 14.83
N VAL A 47 -10.07 3.85 13.53
CA VAL A 47 -8.87 3.35 12.87
C VAL A 47 -8.22 4.51 12.14
N ASP A 48 -7.12 5.01 12.70
CA ASP A 48 -6.27 5.99 12.05
C ASP A 48 -5.25 5.25 11.19
N ILE A 49 -5.28 5.49 9.90
CA ILE A 49 -4.36 4.85 8.95
C ILE A 49 -3.53 5.94 8.28
N ARG A 50 -2.26 5.64 8.04
CA ARG A 50 -1.30 6.54 7.42
C ARG A 50 -0.51 5.78 6.37
N TRP A 51 -0.04 6.51 5.38
CA TRP A 51 0.83 5.98 4.35
C TRP A 51 1.92 6.96 4.02
N SER A 52 2.96 6.44 3.38
CA SER A 52 4.03 7.22 2.78
C SER A 52 4.30 6.64 1.39
N GLY A 53 5.19 7.27 0.66
CA GLY A 53 5.57 6.81 -0.66
C GLY A 53 6.73 7.60 -1.23
N ILE A 54 7.28 7.08 -2.33
CA ILE A 54 8.41 7.64 -3.07
C ILE A 54 7.91 7.97 -4.47
N ASP A 55 8.26 9.17 -4.94
CA ASP A 55 7.98 9.68 -6.30
C ASP A 55 6.51 9.69 -6.72
N GLU A 56 5.58 9.64 -5.75
CA GLU A 56 4.13 9.71 -5.99
C GLU A 56 3.64 11.17 -5.89
N PRO A 57 2.95 11.72 -6.91
CA PRO A 57 2.45 13.09 -6.89
C PRO A 57 1.47 13.34 -5.74
N GLU A 58 1.60 14.47 -5.04
CA GLU A 58 0.73 14.81 -3.89
C GLU A 58 -0.75 14.96 -4.30
N ASP A 59 -1.02 15.29 -5.56
CA ASP A 59 -2.36 15.42 -6.13
C ASP A 59 -2.88 14.15 -6.82
N ALA A 60 -2.09 13.06 -6.84
CA ALA A 60 -2.52 11.78 -7.38
C ALA A 60 -3.79 11.29 -6.68
N LEU A 61 -4.75 10.84 -7.49
CA LEU A 61 -6.04 10.37 -6.99
C LEU A 61 -5.90 8.93 -6.50
N ILE A 62 -6.26 8.70 -5.23
CA ILE A 62 -6.19 7.38 -4.63
C ILE A 62 -7.58 6.89 -4.25
N ILE A 63 -7.77 5.57 -4.33
CA ILE A 63 -8.94 4.89 -3.78
C ILE A 63 -8.53 4.16 -2.51
N GLU A 64 -9.13 4.55 -1.40
CA GLU A 64 -8.94 3.95 -0.09
C GLU A 64 -10.10 3.01 0.22
N ARG A 65 -9.82 1.81 0.71
CA ARG A 65 -10.87 0.87 1.12
C ARG A 65 -10.50 0.19 2.43
N LEU A 66 -11.39 0.26 3.42
CA LEU A 66 -11.33 -0.54 4.63
C LEU A 66 -12.36 -1.68 4.56
N THR A 67 -11.96 -2.89 4.95
CA THR A 67 -12.86 -4.04 5.04
C THR A 67 -12.57 -4.80 6.33
N CYS A 68 -13.60 -5.11 7.11
CA CYS A 68 -13.48 -5.90 8.33
C CYS A 68 -14.25 -7.20 8.21
N PHE A 69 -13.59 -8.32 8.49
CA PHE A 69 -14.11 -9.68 8.29
C PHE A 69 -14.68 -10.23 9.60
N SER A 70 -15.65 -9.53 10.18
CA SER A 70 -16.35 -9.97 11.39
C SER A 70 -17.67 -9.24 11.57
N HIS A 71 -18.71 -9.96 11.99
CA HIS A 71 -20.00 -9.38 12.36
C HIS A 71 -19.96 -8.64 13.72
N ALA A 72 -18.83 -8.69 14.44
CA ALA A 72 -18.66 -7.97 15.70
C ALA A 72 -18.51 -6.45 15.52
N VAL A 73 -18.20 -5.99 14.30
CA VAL A 73 -18.03 -4.58 13.99
C VAL A 73 -18.69 -4.22 12.65
N THR A 74 -19.07 -2.97 12.49
CA THR A 74 -19.42 -2.37 11.20
C THR A 74 -18.65 -1.07 11.00
N ILE A 75 -18.27 -0.78 9.77
CA ILE A 75 -17.72 0.54 9.41
C ILE A 75 -18.88 1.53 9.40
N ASP A 76 -18.75 2.62 10.15
CA ASP A 76 -19.71 3.72 10.09
C ASP A 76 -19.37 4.62 8.91
N GLY A 77 -20.37 4.87 8.05
CA GLY A 77 -20.19 5.59 6.80
C GLY A 77 -19.53 4.78 5.68
N PRO A 78 -18.88 5.45 4.70
CA PRO A 78 -18.38 4.79 3.51
C PRO A 78 -17.11 3.99 3.81
N TYR A 79 -17.14 2.70 3.45
CA TYR A 79 -15.99 1.79 3.54
C TYR A 79 -14.94 2.04 2.44
N GLU A 80 -15.32 2.79 1.40
CA GLU A 80 -14.47 3.23 0.30
C GLU A 80 -14.52 4.75 0.18
N LYS A 81 -13.35 5.37 0.02
CA LYS A 81 -13.19 6.81 -0.12
C LYS A 81 -12.27 7.13 -1.29
N HIS A 82 -12.55 8.25 -1.95
CA HIS A 82 -11.68 8.83 -2.96
C HIS A 82 -10.96 9.99 -2.31
N GLY A 83 -9.64 9.97 -2.35
CA GLY A 83 -8.77 10.96 -1.71
C GLY A 83 -7.61 11.33 -2.61
N LYS A 84 -6.69 12.12 -2.06
CA LYS A 84 -5.40 12.39 -2.70
C LYS A 84 -4.29 11.69 -1.96
N PHE A 85 -3.26 11.27 -2.68
CA PHE A 85 -2.09 10.67 -2.05
C PHE A 85 -1.49 11.59 -0.96
N GLY A 86 -1.46 12.90 -1.20
CA GLY A 86 -0.92 13.89 -0.28
C GLY A 86 -1.72 14.14 0.99
N ASP A 87 -2.91 13.54 1.14
CA ASP A 87 -3.60 13.53 2.43
C ASP A 87 -2.80 12.74 3.48
N ARG A 88 -2.03 11.73 3.04
CA ARG A 88 -1.12 10.86 3.83
C ARG A 88 -1.75 10.13 5.02
N LYS A 89 -3.05 10.32 5.24
CA LYS A 89 -3.80 9.77 6.36
C LYS A 89 -5.28 9.69 6.03
N THR A 90 -5.94 8.72 6.63
CA THR A 90 -7.39 8.59 6.62
C THR A 90 -7.85 8.04 7.96
N GLN A 91 -9.13 8.22 8.26
CA GLN A 91 -9.75 7.70 9.46
C GLN A 91 -11.05 7.00 9.11
N TYR A 92 -11.28 5.85 9.75
CA TYR A 92 -12.55 5.13 9.70
C TYR A 92 -13.10 4.98 11.10
N GLU A 93 -14.39 5.18 11.23
CA GLU A 93 -15.12 4.87 12.44
C GLU A 93 -15.68 3.44 12.33
N LEU A 94 -15.57 2.69 13.42
CA LEU A 94 -16.10 1.34 13.58
C LEU A 94 -17.07 1.35 14.76
N ILE A 95 -18.27 0.82 14.54
CA ILE A 95 -19.25 0.54 15.57
C ILE A 95 -19.04 -0.91 16.03
N ILE A 96 -18.90 -1.10 17.34
CA ILE A 96 -18.71 -2.41 17.98
C ILE A 96 -20.08 -2.93 18.44
N HIS A 97 -20.48 -4.09 17.91
CA HIS A 97 -21.71 -4.79 18.26
C HIS A 97 -21.50 -5.92 19.28
N ARG A 98 -20.30 -6.51 19.30
CA ARG A 98 -19.94 -7.61 20.21
C ARG A 98 -18.56 -7.39 20.80
N LYS A 99 -18.45 -7.45 22.12
CA LYS A 99 -17.18 -7.33 22.86
C LYS A 99 -16.45 -8.69 22.93
N ASN A 100 -15.15 -8.65 23.14
CA ASN A 100 -14.27 -9.81 23.34
C ASN A 100 -14.12 -10.73 22.11
N VAL A 101 -14.37 -10.22 20.90
CA VAL A 101 -14.27 -10.98 19.63
C VAL A 101 -13.03 -10.54 18.87
N GLN A 102 -12.31 -11.49 18.27
CA GLN A 102 -11.20 -11.19 17.38
C GLN A 102 -11.73 -10.69 16.03
N VAL A 103 -11.23 -9.54 15.58
CA VAL A 103 -11.62 -8.91 14.33
C VAL A 103 -10.39 -8.73 13.46
N LYS A 104 -10.44 -9.25 12.23
CA LYS A 104 -9.45 -8.99 11.19
C LYS A 104 -10.00 -7.90 10.26
N CYS A 105 -9.19 -6.89 9.98
CA CYS A 105 -9.49 -5.90 8.96
C CYS A 105 -8.35 -5.82 7.95
N GLN A 106 -8.67 -5.30 6.77
CA GLN A 106 -7.76 -5.07 5.68
C GLN A 106 -8.02 -3.66 5.14
N PHE A 107 -6.95 -2.90 5.01
CA PHE A 107 -6.97 -1.60 4.36
C PHE A 107 -6.16 -1.66 3.07
N ARG A 108 -6.69 -1.05 2.02
CA ARG A 108 -6.08 -0.97 0.70
C ARG A 108 -6.06 0.48 0.23
N VAL A 109 -4.93 0.89 -0.35
CA VAL A 109 -4.85 2.09 -1.19
C VAL A 109 -4.50 1.63 -2.60
N THR A 110 -5.23 2.15 -3.59
CA THR A 110 -5.05 1.79 -4.99
C THR A 110 -4.88 3.05 -5.84
N ASP A 111 -3.83 3.03 -6.65
CA ASP A 111 -3.47 3.94 -7.74
C ASP A 111 -2.80 3.11 -8.85
N ILE A 112 -1.87 3.68 -9.65
CA ILE A 112 -0.90 2.97 -10.50
C ILE A 112 -0.12 1.95 -9.66
N SER A 113 0.23 2.32 -8.43
CA SER A 113 0.74 1.42 -7.41
C SER A 113 -0.34 1.09 -6.38
N SER A 114 -0.21 -0.01 -5.65
CA SER A 114 -1.15 -0.34 -4.58
C SER A 114 -0.44 -0.97 -3.40
N PHE A 115 -0.99 -0.75 -2.22
CA PHE A 115 -0.59 -1.50 -1.03
C PHE A 115 -1.82 -2.01 -0.28
N VAL A 116 -1.58 -3.07 0.48
CA VAL A 116 -2.58 -3.69 1.33
C VAL A 116 -1.95 -3.94 2.70
N VAL A 117 -2.61 -3.48 3.76
CA VAL A 117 -2.23 -3.78 5.14
C VAL A 117 -3.37 -4.53 5.82
N SER A 118 -3.04 -5.65 6.47
CA SER A 118 -3.99 -6.39 7.30
C SER A 118 -3.64 -6.21 8.75
N PHE A 119 -4.65 -6.08 9.60
CA PHE A 119 -4.47 -5.98 11.04
C PHE A 119 -5.56 -6.72 11.78
N VAL A 120 -5.25 -7.11 13.01
CA VAL A 120 -6.14 -7.87 13.87
C VAL A 120 -6.20 -7.19 15.23
N PHE A 121 -7.39 -7.08 15.80
CA PHE A 121 -7.61 -6.58 17.15
C PHE A 121 -8.73 -7.37 17.83
N ARG A 122 -8.92 -7.12 19.14
CA ARG A 122 -9.99 -7.69 19.93
C ARG A 122 -10.92 -6.56 20.39
N THR A 123 -12.23 -6.73 20.19
CA THR A 123 -13.26 -5.77 20.61
C THR A 123 -13.53 -5.79 22.11
#